data_AF-A0A1G4UPN4-F1
#
_entry.id   AF-A0A1G4UPN4-F1
#
_cell.length_a   1.000
_cell.length_b   1.000
_cell.length_c   1.000
_cell.angle_alpha   90.00
_cell.angle_beta   90.00
_cell.angle_gamma   90.00
#
_symmetry.space_group_name_H-M   'P 1'
#
loop_
_entity.id
_entity.type
_entity.pdbx_description
1 polymer ?
#
loop_
_entity_poly.entity_id
_entity_poly.type
_entity_poly.pdbx_seq_one_letter_code
_entity_poly.pdbx_strand_id
1 'polypeptide(L)'
;MNAYIAALEARIVVAKEKNASATNIKKLENMIKRFTNDKFVKLMTSAKVDAQRFARAMYASEKVVKFAHQAIVRDASDLNENTYAIFRTAMLHAQSSLELTKSDCEASLSKSRKIADDKSALVYQRNVTQDESTIAAQVQTSIDALKTLNILVDVADKRATYRVNVNKLAKALCEAFDIQSEKVDA
;
A
#
# COMPACT_ATOMS: atom_id res chain seq x y z
N MET A 1 -0.59 -15.11 -21.16
CA MET A 1 -0.51 -13.68 -20.80
C MET A 1 -1.17 -13.48 -19.45
N ASN A 2 -0.53 -12.83 -18.47
CA ASN A 2 -1.15 -12.66 -17.15
C ASN A 2 -2.23 -11.57 -17.18
N ALA A 3 -3.24 -11.69 -16.30
CA ALA A 3 -4.42 -10.84 -16.29
C ALA A 3 -4.10 -9.36 -16.04
N TYR A 4 -3.03 -9.04 -15.31
CA TYR A 4 -2.62 -7.66 -15.03
C TYR A 4 -2.05 -6.97 -16.26
N ILE A 5 -1.20 -7.65 -17.04
CA ILE A 5 -0.69 -7.14 -18.32
C ILE A 5 -1.87 -6.88 -19.26
N ALA A 6 -2.76 -7.85 -19.43
CA ALA A 6 -3.93 -7.70 -20.30
C ALA A 6 -4.82 -6.50 -19.92
N ALA A 7 -5.07 -6.32 -18.61
CA ALA A 7 -5.86 -5.19 -18.11
C ALA A 7 -5.16 -3.83 -18.33
N LEU A 8 -3.83 -3.77 -18.14
CA LEU A 8 -3.03 -2.57 -18.38
C LEU A 8 -2.92 -2.22 -19.87
N GLU A 9 -2.77 -3.21 -20.74
CA GLU A 9 -2.74 -3.01 -22.19
C GLU A 9 -4.07 -2.45 -22.70
N ALA A 10 -5.20 -3.04 -22.28
CA ALA A 10 -6.52 -2.49 -22.58
C ALA A 10 -6.65 -1.04 -22.07
N ARG A 11 -6.07 -0.73 -20.91
CA ARG A 11 -6.07 0.63 -20.37
C ARG A 11 -5.23 1.59 -21.20
N ILE A 12 -4.09 1.15 -21.73
CA ILE A 12 -3.23 1.95 -22.62
C ILE A 12 -3.99 2.30 -23.90
N VAL A 13 -4.71 1.35 -24.51
CA VAL A 13 -5.52 1.61 -25.70
C VAL A 13 -6.53 2.73 -25.43
N VAL A 14 -7.32 2.61 -24.37
CA VAL A 14 -8.30 3.65 -23.98
C VAL A 14 -7.62 4.98 -23.65
N ALA A 15 -6.44 4.96 -23.02
CA ALA A 15 -5.71 6.18 -22.69
C ALA A 15 -5.21 6.91 -23.95
N LYS A 16 -4.74 6.16 -24.96
CA LYS A 16 -4.33 6.69 -26.25
C LYS A 16 -5.52 7.28 -27.01
N GLU A 17 -6.65 6.59 -27.05
CA GLU A 17 -7.90 7.10 -27.65
C GLU A 17 -8.37 8.42 -27.00
N LYS A 18 -8.13 8.58 -25.70
CA LYS A 18 -8.44 9.80 -24.94
C LYS A 18 -7.33 10.85 -24.95
N ASN A 19 -6.34 10.74 -25.84
CA ASN A 19 -5.22 11.67 -25.97
C ASN A 19 -4.47 11.94 -24.65
N ALA A 20 -4.28 10.90 -23.83
CA ALA A 20 -3.48 11.02 -22.62
C ALA A 20 -2.02 11.39 -22.97
N SER A 21 -1.36 12.13 -22.06
CA SER A 21 0.03 12.54 -22.26
C SER A 21 0.99 11.34 -22.37
N ALA A 22 2.08 11.51 -23.12
CA ALA A 22 3.14 10.49 -23.27
C ALA A 22 3.68 10.02 -21.91
N THR A 23 3.79 10.92 -20.93
CA THR A 23 4.19 10.59 -19.55
C THR A 23 3.23 9.60 -18.89
N ASN A 24 1.92 9.77 -19.07
CA ASN A 24 0.92 8.87 -18.50
C ASN A 24 0.94 7.49 -19.17
N ILE A 25 1.13 7.44 -20.49
CA ILE A 25 1.31 6.17 -21.21
C ILE A 25 2.57 5.45 -20.72
N LYS A 26 3.69 6.16 -20.59
CA LYS A 26 4.95 5.59 -20.08
C LYS A 26 4.80 5.01 -18.66
N LYS A 27 3.97 5.62 -17.80
CA LYS A 27 3.66 5.06 -16.47
C LYS A 27 2.97 3.70 -16.55
N LEU A 28 1.98 3.56 -17.44
CA LEU A 28 1.28 2.29 -17.66
C LEU A 28 2.23 1.22 -18.21
N GLU A 29 3.07 1.58 -19.19
CA GLU A 29 4.08 0.67 -19.77
C GLU A 29 5.13 0.23 -18.72
N ASN A 30 5.55 1.14 -17.84
CA ASN A 30 6.45 0.79 -16.74
C ASN A 30 5.79 -0.16 -15.72
N MET A 31 4.48 -0.05 -15.49
CA MET A 31 3.76 -1.03 -14.66
C MET A 31 3.72 -2.41 -15.33
N ILE A 32 3.48 -2.48 -16.65
CA ILE A 32 3.51 -3.75 -17.41
C ILE A 32 4.86 -4.46 -17.21
N LYS A 33 5.97 -3.73 -17.30
CA LYS A 33 7.32 -4.28 -17.08
C LYS A 33 7.50 -4.95 -15.71
N ARG A 34 6.83 -4.47 -14.66
CA ARG A 34 6.90 -5.11 -13.33
C ARG A 34 6.09 -6.40 -13.28
N PHE A 35 4.99 -6.47 -14.03
CA PHE A 35 4.16 -7.67 -14.15
C PHE A 35 4.73 -8.73 -15.09
N THR A 36 5.90 -8.53 -15.72
CA THR A 36 6.62 -9.63 -16.38
C THR A 36 7.35 -10.54 -15.38
N ASN A 37 7.51 -10.09 -14.12
CA ASN A 37 8.08 -10.89 -13.06
C ASN A 37 7.03 -11.85 -12.47
N ASP A 38 7.23 -13.16 -12.68
CA ASP A 38 6.29 -14.19 -12.22
C ASP A 38 6.11 -14.23 -10.70
N LYS A 39 7.17 -13.93 -9.91
CA LYS A 39 7.07 -13.87 -8.44
C LYS A 39 6.15 -12.73 -8.02
N PHE A 40 6.27 -11.56 -8.66
CA PHE A 40 5.40 -10.43 -8.41
C PHE A 40 3.94 -10.75 -8.75
N VAL A 41 3.69 -11.36 -9.92
CA VAL A 41 2.35 -11.79 -10.35
C VAL A 41 1.74 -12.79 -9.35
N LYS A 42 2.52 -13.76 -8.87
CA LYS A 42 2.08 -14.73 -7.85
C LYS A 42 1.71 -14.07 -6.53
N LEU A 43 2.49 -13.08 -6.06
CA LEU A 43 2.16 -12.33 -4.85
C LEU A 43 0.86 -11.53 -4.99
N MET A 44 0.71 -10.80 -6.10
CA MET A 44 -0.50 -10.01 -6.38
C MET A 44 -1.75 -10.90 -6.49
N THR A 45 -1.62 -12.04 -7.16
CA THR A 45 -2.69 -13.05 -7.28
C THR A 45 -3.02 -13.67 -5.92
N SER A 46 -2.00 -14.03 -5.12
CA SER A 46 -2.19 -14.55 -3.76
C SER A 46 -2.85 -13.55 -2.83
N ALA A 47 -2.59 -12.26 -3.03
CA ALA A 47 -3.25 -11.18 -2.31
C ALA A 47 -4.66 -10.90 -2.87
N LYS A 48 -5.15 -11.66 -3.86
CA LYS A 48 -6.48 -11.51 -4.49
C LYS A 48 -6.71 -10.10 -5.06
N VAL A 49 -5.67 -9.46 -5.59
CA VAL A 49 -5.79 -8.12 -6.20
C VAL A 49 -6.50 -8.26 -7.54
N ASP A 50 -7.67 -7.60 -7.68
CA ASP A 50 -8.44 -7.59 -8.93
C ASP A 50 -7.71 -6.77 -10.01
N ALA A 51 -7.24 -7.44 -11.06
CA ALA A 51 -6.50 -6.83 -12.16
C ALA A 51 -7.30 -5.75 -12.92
N GLN A 52 -8.61 -5.95 -13.09
CA GLN A 52 -9.49 -5.04 -13.84
C GLN A 52 -9.80 -3.79 -13.01
N ARG A 53 -10.14 -3.97 -11.73
CA ARG A 53 -10.38 -2.86 -10.82
C ARG A 53 -9.11 -2.03 -10.62
N PHE A 54 -7.98 -2.71 -10.45
CA PHE A 54 -6.67 -2.10 -10.32
C PHE A 54 -6.32 -1.23 -11.54
N ALA A 55 -6.52 -1.70 -12.77
CA ALA A 55 -6.11 -0.95 -13.98
C ALA A 55 -6.92 0.33 -14.25
N ARG A 56 -8.10 0.51 -13.64
CA ARG A 56 -8.97 1.68 -13.88
C ARG A 56 -8.42 2.98 -13.27
N ALA A 57 -7.73 2.89 -12.13
CA ALA A 57 -7.31 4.05 -11.32
C ALA A 57 -5.79 4.33 -11.39
N MET A 58 -5.26 4.57 -12.59
CA MET A 58 -3.82 4.64 -12.92
C MET A 58 -2.89 5.22 -11.84
N TYR A 59 -3.20 6.39 -11.27
CA TYR A 59 -2.34 7.03 -10.25
C TYR A 59 -2.30 6.26 -8.92
N ALA A 60 -3.44 5.71 -8.49
CA ALA A 60 -3.49 4.84 -7.33
C ALA A 60 -2.77 3.51 -7.64
N SER A 61 -2.96 3.00 -8.86
CA SER A 61 -2.33 1.77 -9.36
C SER A 61 -0.80 1.83 -9.35
N GLU A 62 -0.23 2.96 -9.77
CA GLU A 62 1.23 3.18 -9.76
C GLU A 62 1.79 3.08 -8.35
N LYS A 63 1.16 3.76 -7.36
CA LYS A 63 1.59 3.71 -5.96
C LYS A 63 1.49 2.29 -5.38
N VAL A 64 0.40 1.59 -5.69
CA VAL A 64 0.18 0.19 -5.29
C VAL A 64 1.28 -0.71 -5.84
N VAL A 65 1.59 -0.61 -7.13
CA VAL A 65 2.63 -1.45 -7.77
C VAL A 65 4.01 -1.11 -7.26
N LYS A 66 4.37 0.17 -7.13
CA LYS A 66 5.67 0.57 -6.59
C LYS A 66 5.88 0.03 -5.19
N PHE A 67 4.87 0.14 -4.32
CA PHE A 67 4.95 -0.37 -2.96
C PHE A 67 5.01 -1.90 -2.92
N ALA A 68 4.10 -2.61 -3.60
CA ALA A 68 4.08 -4.07 -3.60
C ALA A 68 5.35 -4.68 -4.23
N HIS A 69 5.95 -4.02 -5.22
CA HIS A 69 7.17 -4.49 -5.87
C HIS A 69 8.39 -4.48 -4.94
N GLN A 70 8.35 -3.71 -3.85
CA GLN A 70 9.39 -3.74 -2.81
C GLN A 70 9.55 -5.14 -2.20
N ALA A 71 8.51 -5.97 -2.22
CA ALA A 71 8.56 -7.37 -1.79
C ALA A 71 9.46 -8.27 -2.65
N ILE A 72 9.86 -7.80 -3.84
CA ILE A 72 10.71 -8.54 -4.78
C ILE A 72 12.06 -7.84 -4.93
N VAL A 73 12.04 -6.53 -5.12
CA VAL A 73 13.24 -5.69 -5.31
C VAL A 73 13.11 -4.48 -4.41
N ARG A 74 13.93 -4.43 -3.36
CA ARG A 74 14.03 -3.29 -2.47
C ARG A 74 14.75 -2.15 -3.20
N ASP A 75 14.00 -1.10 -3.52
CA ASP A 75 14.48 0.09 -4.20
C ASP A 75 14.01 1.32 -3.43
N ALA A 76 14.95 1.95 -2.74
CA ALA A 76 14.69 3.14 -1.92
C ALA A 76 14.23 4.34 -2.77
N SER A 77 14.64 4.43 -4.04
CA SER A 77 14.26 5.55 -4.91
C SER A 77 12.78 5.54 -5.30
N ASP A 78 12.16 4.35 -5.24
CA ASP A 78 10.76 4.11 -5.59
C ASP A 78 9.87 3.85 -4.37
N LEU A 79 10.42 3.99 -3.15
CA LEU A 79 9.69 3.75 -1.92
C LEU A 79 8.64 4.85 -1.68
N ASN A 80 7.38 4.44 -1.58
CA ASN A 80 6.33 5.31 -1.08
C ASN A 80 6.37 5.35 0.45
N GLU A 81 7.11 6.31 1.01
CA GLU A 81 7.32 6.42 2.46
C GLU A 81 6.03 6.56 3.28
N ASN A 82 4.99 7.18 2.74
CA ASN A 82 3.70 7.30 3.43
C ASN A 82 3.03 5.94 3.58
N THR A 83 2.99 5.17 2.48
CA THR A 83 2.42 3.82 2.50
C THR A 83 3.26 2.87 3.35
N TYR A 84 4.59 3.03 3.33
CA TYR A 84 5.49 2.30 4.22
C TYR A 84 5.22 2.60 5.70
N ALA A 85 5.09 3.86 6.09
CA ALA A 85 4.83 4.24 7.48
C ALA A 85 3.52 3.67 8.00
N ILE A 86 2.45 3.76 7.21
CA ILE A 86 1.15 3.18 7.56
C ILE A 86 1.22 1.65 7.58
N PHE A 87 1.94 1.01 6.64
CA PHE A 87 2.15 -0.43 6.64
C PHE A 87 2.86 -0.90 7.91
N ARG A 88 3.91 -0.21 8.34
CA ARG A 88 4.65 -0.56 9.56
C ARG A 88 3.78 -0.43 10.80
N THR A 89 3.04 0.67 10.93
CA THR A 89 2.03 0.86 11.99
C THR A 89 0.96 -0.25 11.94
N ALA A 90 0.47 -0.62 10.76
CA ALA A 90 -0.47 -1.72 10.62
C ALA A 90 0.10 -3.06 11.12
N MET A 91 1.36 -3.37 10.82
CA MET A 91 1.99 -4.60 11.31
C MET A 91 2.13 -4.60 12.83
N LEU A 92 2.47 -3.47 13.47
CA LEU A 92 2.52 -3.35 14.93
C LEU A 92 1.14 -3.62 15.56
N HIS A 93 0.08 -3.03 15.01
CA HIS A 93 -1.30 -3.32 15.45
C HIS A 93 -1.66 -4.80 15.27
N ALA A 94 -1.26 -5.42 14.16
CA ALA A 94 -1.50 -6.84 13.90
C ALA A 94 -0.79 -7.74 14.93
N GLN A 95 0.47 -7.45 15.27
CA GLN A 95 1.23 -8.18 16.29
C GLN A 95 0.57 -8.08 17.66
N SER A 96 0.06 -6.90 18.03
CA SER A 96 -0.65 -6.70 19.29
C SER A 96 -2.11 -7.17 19.27
N SER A 97 -2.59 -7.76 18.16
CA SER A 97 -3.99 -8.18 17.98
C SER A 97 -5.00 -7.04 18.17
N LEU A 98 -4.60 -5.81 17.82
CA LEU A 98 -5.42 -4.61 17.93
C LEU A 98 -5.89 -4.15 16.55
N GLU A 99 -7.06 -3.52 16.53
CA GLU A 99 -7.56 -2.86 15.32
C GLU A 99 -6.78 -1.57 15.06
N LEU A 100 -6.54 -1.26 13.78
CA LEU A 100 -5.89 -0.03 13.34
C LEU A 100 -6.96 1.04 13.09
N THR A 101 -6.77 2.26 13.59
CA THR A 101 -7.67 3.37 13.27
C THR A 101 -7.05 4.33 12.25
N LYS A 102 -7.88 5.10 11.54
CA LYS A 102 -7.39 6.17 10.66
C LYS A 102 -6.56 7.20 11.44
N SER A 103 -6.88 7.45 12.71
CA SER A 103 -6.09 8.36 13.55
C SER A 103 -4.67 7.84 13.78
N ASP A 104 -4.50 6.51 13.93
CA ASP A 104 -3.17 5.90 14.07
C ASP A 104 -2.39 6.04 12.74
N CYS A 105 -3.06 5.89 11.60
CA CYS A 105 -2.47 6.18 10.29
C CYS A 105 -2.07 7.66 10.13
N GLU A 106 -2.90 8.61 10.57
CA GLU A 106 -2.59 10.04 10.53
C GLU A 106 -1.40 10.38 11.44
N ALA A 107 -1.35 9.80 12.64
CA ALA A 107 -0.22 9.97 13.55
C ALA A 107 1.08 9.38 12.98
N SER A 108 1.00 8.33 12.16
CA SER A 108 2.18 7.73 11.52
C SER A 108 2.87 8.65 10.50
N LEU A 109 2.12 9.58 9.88
CA LEU A 109 2.65 10.44 8.81
C LEU A 109 3.25 11.75 9.29
N SER A 110 3.05 12.14 10.56
CA SER A 110 3.55 13.42 11.08
C SER A 110 4.10 13.31 12.49
N LYS A 111 5.30 13.86 12.69
CA LYS A 111 5.91 14.04 14.01
C LYS A 111 5.13 14.98 14.92
N SER A 112 4.36 15.91 14.36
CA SER A 112 3.62 16.91 15.14
C SER A 112 2.37 16.36 15.83
N ARG A 113 1.89 15.18 15.43
CA ARG A 113 0.70 14.58 16.03
C ARG A 113 1.08 13.84 17.31
N LYS A 114 0.45 14.24 18.40
CA LYS A 114 0.56 13.54 19.69
C LYS A 114 -0.09 12.16 19.57
N ILE A 115 0.64 11.13 19.97
CA ILE A 115 0.12 9.77 20.15
C ILE A 115 -0.22 9.60 21.62
N ALA A 116 -1.30 8.90 21.92
CA ALA A 116 -1.61 8.52 23.30
C ALA A 116 -0.57 7.53 23.83
N ASP A 117 -0.20 7.64 25.10
CA ASP A 117 0.95 6.90 25.65
C ASP A 117 0.79 5.37 25.52
N ASP A 118 -0.46 4.88 25.66
CA ASP A 118 -0.87 3.49 25.49
C ASP A 118 -0.72 2.96 24.06
N LYS A 119 -0.62 3.86 23.07
CA LYS A 119 -0.44 3.55 21.64
C LYS A 119 0.94 3.85 21.11
N SER A 120 1.83 4.41 21.92
CA SER A 120 3.17 4.83 21.49
C SER A 120 3.99 3.70 20.85
N ALA A 121 3.88 2.48 21.38
CA ALA A 121 4.53 1.28 20.83
C ALA A 121 3.89 0.75 19.53
N LEU A 122 2.69 1.21 19.19
CA LEU A 122 1.89 0.72 18.06
C LEU A 122 2.04 1.59 16.80
N VAL A 123 2.55 2.80 16.93
CA VAL A 123 2.60 3.78 15.84
C VAL A 123 4.04 4.11 15.47
N TYR A 124 4.42 3.77 14.23
CA TYR A 124 5.65 4.27 13.64
C TYR A 124 5.44 5.69 13.12
N GLN A 125 6.15 6.68 13.65
CA GLN A 125 6.07 8.07 13.18
C GLN A 125 7.19 8.43 12.21
N ARG A 126 6.82 9.04 11.08
CA ARG A 126 7.77 9.70 10.18
C ARG A 126 8.35 10.96 10.84
N ASN A 127 9.66 11.18 10.67
CA ASN A 127 10.34 12.40 11.11
C ASN A 127 10.16 13.55 10.10
N VAL A 128 8.91 13.86 9.76
CA VAL A 128 8.54 14.95 8.85
C VAL A 128 7.40 15.74 9.50
N THR A 129 7.43 17.06 9.33
CA THR A 129 6.30 17.94 9.65
C THR A 129 5.53 18.16 8.36
N GLN A 130 4.27 17.74 8.34
CA GLN A 130 3.35 17.96 7.21
C GLN A 130 2.14 18.76 7.70
N ASP A 131 1.56 19.57 6.83
CA ASP A 131 0.28 20.23 7.11
C ASP A 131 -0.87 19.21 7.17
N GLU A 132 -1.94 19.55 7.91
CA GLU A 132 -3.05 18.62 8.15
C GLU A 132 -3.81 18.22 6.88
N SER A 133 -3.92 19.14 5.92
CA SER A 133 -4.63 18.90 4.67
C SER A 133 -3.90 17.87 3.79
N THR A 134 -2.57 17.97 3.74
CA THR A 134 -1.67 17.04 3.08
C THR A 134 -1.72 15.69 3.78
N ILE A 135 -1.69 15.64 5.11
CA ILE A 135 -1.79 14.39 5.87
C ILE A 135 -3.09 13.66 5.51
N ALA A 136 -4.25 14.33 5.56
CA ALA A 136 -5.54 13.69 5.28
C ALA A 136 -5.58 13.06 3.88
N ALA A 137 -5.08 13.75 2.85
CA ALA A 137 -5.05 13.23 1.48
C ALA A 137 -4.05 12.07 1.30
N GLN A 138 -2.87 12.16 1.92
CA GLN A 138 -1.83 11.12 1.82
C GLN A 138 -2.19 9.86 2.62
N VAL A 139 -2.85 10.01 3.76
CA VAL A 139 -3.39 8.90 4.56
C VAL A 139 -4.42 8.13 3.75
N GLN A 140 -5.42 8.81 3.18
CA GLN A 140 -6.46 8.12 2.41
C GLN A 140 -5.87 7.38 1.22
N THR A 141 -4.97 8.02 0.47
CA THR A 141 -4.31 7.39 -0.67
C THR A 141 -3.52 6.13 -0.28
N SER A 142 -2.84 6.17 0.88
CA SER A 142 -2.05 5.04 1.37
C SER A 142 -2.92 3.91 1.92
N ILE A 143 -4.02 4.25 2.61
CA ILE A 143 -5.04 3.28 3.05
C ILE A 143 -5.65 2.58 1.84
N ASP A 144 -6.07 3.33 0.83
CA ASP A 144 -6.67 2.77 -0.39
C ASP A 144 -5.69 1.84 -1.13
N ALA A 145 -4.39 2.18 -1.13
CA ALA A 145 -3.36 1.32 -1.67
C ALA A 145 -3.26 -0.01 -0.90
N LEU A 146 -3.19 0.03 0.44
CA LEU A 146 -3.12 -1.17 1.27
C LEU A 146 -4.41 -2.00 1.23
N LYS A 147 -5.57 -1.37 1.07
CA LYS A 147 -6.86 -2.04 0.82
C LYS A 147 -6.87 -2.72 -0.55
N THR A 148 -6.33 -2.07 -1.58
CA THR A 148 -6.18 -2.68 -2.92
C THR A 148 -5.30 -3.92 -2.86
N LEU A 149 -4.28 -3.94 -2.00
CA LEU A 149 -3.41 -5.09 -1.74
C LEU A 149 -4.01 -6.13 -0.78
N ASN A 150 -5.26 -5.94 -0.34
CA ASN A 150 -5.94 -6.74 0.68
C ASN A 150 -5.10 -6.94 1.96
N ILE A 151 -4.32 -5.93 2.34
CA ILE A 151 -3.55 -5.87 3.59
C ILE A 151 -4.40 -5.21 4.67
N LEU A 152 -5.17 -4.17 4.32
CA LEU A 152 -6.17 -3.57 5.20
C LEU A 152 -7.57 -3.98 4.77
N VAL A 153 -8.43 -4.29 5.73
CA VAL A 153 -9.83 -4.62 5.53
C VAL A 153 -10.66 -3.78 6.50
N ASP A 154 -11.74 -3.17 6.01
CA ASP A 154 -12.64 -2.39 6.88
C ASP A 154 -13.25 -3.30 7.95
N VAL A 155 -13.37 -2.79 9.18
CA VAL A 155 -14.13 -3.46 10.22
C VAL A 155 -15.60 -3.10 10.06
N ALA A 156 -16.46 -4.11 9.94
CA ALA A 156 -17.90 -3.91 9.94
C ALA A 156 -18.31 -3.11 11.20
N ASP A 157 -19.24 -2.18 11.03
CA ASP A 157 -19.83 -1.38 12.12
C ASP A 157 -18.88 -0.39 12.82
N LYS A 158 -17.61 -0.29 12.42
CA LYS A 158 -16.66 0.69 12.96
C LYS A 158 -16.11 1.59 11.87
N ARG A 159 -16.48 2.87 11.92
CA ARG A 159 -16.04 3.88 10.95
C ARG A 159 -14.53 4.12 11.08
N ALA A 160 -13.82 4.09 9.95
CA ALA A 160 -12.41 4.42 9.85
C ALA A 160 -11.50 3.52 10.73
N THR A 161 -11.92 2.26 10.89
CA THR A 161 -11.21 1.22 11.61
C THR A 161 -10.94 0.05 10.68
N TYR A 162 -9.75 -0.53 10.79
CA TYR A 162 -9.24 -1.53 9.87
C TYR A 162 -8.67 -2.71 10.63
N ARG A 163 -8.94 -3.91 10.11
CA ARG A 163 -8.20 -5.13 10.45
C ARG A 163 -7.07 -5.33 9.46
N VAL A 164 -6.00 -5.93 9.95
CA VAL A 164 -4.80 -6.19 9.17
C VAL A 164 -4.77 -7.65 8.76
N ASN A 165 -4.76 -7.89 7.45
CA ASN A 165 -4.65 -9.22 6.87
C ASN A 165 -3.19 -9.48 6.49
N VAL A 166 -2.50 -10.29 7.31
CA VAL A 166 -1.09 -10.67 7.10
C VAL A 166 -0.98 -11.77 6.03
N ASN A 167 -1.34 -11.41 4.79
CA ASN A 167 -1.30 -12.29 3.63
C ASN A 167 0.15 -12.53 3.13
N LYS A 168 0.34 -13.38 2.11
CA LYS A 168 1.69 -13.71 1.59
C LYS A 168 2.47 -12.49 1.08
N LEU A 169 1.78 -11.51 0.51
CA LEU A 169 2.41 -10.26 0.08
C LEU A 169 2.85 -9.42 1.28
N ALA A 170 2.00 -9.30 2.31
CA ALA A 170 2.36 -8.61 3.54
C ALA A 170 3.60 -9.23 4.21
N LYS A 171 3.67 -10.57 4.29
CA LYS A 171 4.85 -11.28 4.81
C LYS A 171 6.10 -11.00 3.99
N ALA A 172 6.01 -11.06 2.66
CA ALA A 172 7.15 -10.75 1.79
C ALA A 172 7.59 -9.27 1.90
N LEU A 173 6.67 -8.34 2.13
CA LEU A 173 7.00 -6.94 2.43
C LEU A 173 7.68 -6.81 3.80
N CYS A 174 7.21 -7.52 4.82
CA CYS A 174 7.85 -7.56 6.13
C CYS A 174 9.29 -8.07 6.04
N GLU A 175 9.52 -9.16 5.31
CA GLU A 175 10.87 -9.68 5.02
C GLU A 175 11.74 -8.65 4.30
N ALA A 176 11.23 -7.99 3.26
CA ALA A 176 11.99 -6.99 2.50
C ALA A 176 12.35 -5.75 3.33
N PHE A 177 11.52 -5.38 4.30
CA PHE A 177 11.70 -4.21 5.15
C PHE A 177 12.30 -4.50 6.52
N ASP A 178 12.68 -5.74 6.81
CA ASP A 178 13.18 -6.17 8.11
C ASP A 178 12.18 -5.86 9.25
N ILE A 179 10.88 -6.01 8.97
CA ILE A 179 9.80 -5.83 9.94
C ILE A 179 9.37 -7.20 10.46
N GLN A 180 9.27 -7.36 11.78
CA GLN A 180 8.71 -8.58 12.36
C GLN A 180 7.25 -8.75 11.93
N SER A 181 6.84 -9.96 11.55
CA SER A 181 5.45 -10.24 11.13
C SER A 181 4.71 -11.22 12.04
N GLU A 182 5.42 -11.76 13.02
CA GLU A 182 4.91 -12.73 13.99
C GLU A 182 4.49 -12.03 15.28
N LYS A 183 3.50 -12.61 15.96
CA LYS A 183 3.04 -12.14 17.26
C LYS A 183 4.19 -12.31 18.26
N VAL A 184 4.42 -11.29 19.08
CA VAL A 184 5.24 -11.44 20.29
C VAL A 184 4.32 -12.11 21.31
N ASP A 185 4.51 -13.41 21.55
CA ASP A 185 3.87 -14.04 22.70
C ASP A 185 4.53 -13.46 23.96
N ALA A 186 3.71 -12.77 24.76
CA ALA A 186 4.10 -12.24 26.07
C ALA A 186 3.90 -13.28 27.17
#